data_AF-A0A820SDZ6-F1
#
_entry.id   AF-A0A820SDZ6-F1
#
_cell.length_a   1.000
_cell.length_b   1.000
_cell.length_c   1.000
_cell.angle_alpha   90.00
_cell.angle_beta   90.00
_cell.angle_gamma   90.00
#
_symmetry.space_group_name_H-M   'P 1'
#
loop_
_entity.id
_entity.type
_entity.pdbx_description
1 polymer ?
#
loop_
_entity_poly.entity_id
_entity_poly.type
_entity_poly.pdbx_seq_one_letter_code
_entity_poly.pdbx_strand_id
1 'polypeptide(L)' 'MFLMYYLSEKGERIYTFKKVDPAGNPTLSAHP' A
#
# COMPACT_ATOMS: atom_id res chain seq x y z
N MET A 1 11.87 1.56 6.20
CA MET A 1 11.29 0.25 5.80
C MET A 1 10.82 0.38 4.35
N PHE A 2 11.17 -0.54 3.45
CA PHE A 2 10.74 -0.47 2.03
C PHE A 2 9.35 -1.06 1.77
N LEU A 3 8.79 -1.75 2.77
CA LEU A 3 7.47 -2.35 2.66
C LEU A 3 6.42 -1.24 2.75
N MET A 4 5.69 -1.05 1.66
CA MET A 4 4.53 -0.19 1.61
C MET A 4 3.26 -1.04 1.67
N TYR A 5 2.13 -0.41 1.96
CA TYR A 5 0.82 -1.04 1.85
C TYR A 5 -0.22 -0.04 1.38
N TYR A 6 -1.30 -0.57 0.84
CA TYR A 6 -2.51 0.17 0.58
C TYR A 6 -3.73 -0.58 1.08
N LEU A 7 -4.83 0.14 1.23
CA LEU A 7 -6.11 -0.44 1.59
C LEU A 7 -6.90 -0.73 0.32
N SER A 8 -7.25 -1.99 0.12
CA SER A 8 -8.19 -2.40 -0.91
C SER A 8 -9.61 -1.93 -0.53
N GLU A 9 -10.54 -1.93 -1.49
CA GLU A 9 -11.96 -1.59 -1.28
C GLU A 9 -12.64 -2.45 -0.21
N LYS A 10 -12.08 -3.63 0.06
CA LYS A 10 -12.52 -4.57 1.09
C LYS A 10 -11.93 -4.30 2.49
N GLY A 11 -11.12 -3.25 2.64
CA GLY A 11 -10.42 -2.92 3.89
C GLY A 11 -9.19 -3.79 4.18
N GLU A 12 -8.77 -4.62 3.22
CA GLU A 12 -7.58 -5.46 3.35
C GLU A 12 -6.31 -4.67 3.08
N ARG A 13 -5.27 -4.89 3.90
CA ARG A 13 -3.94 -4.31 3.69
C ARG A 13 -3.18 -5.13 2.66
N ILE A 14 -3.03 -4.58 1.47
CA ILE A 14 -2.22 -5.21 0.42
C ILE A 14 -0.82 -4.62 0.50
N TYR A 15 0.16 -5.49 0.80
CA TYR A 15 1.55 -5.09 0.88
C TYR A 15 2.19 -5.06 -0.50
N THR A 16 2.98 -4.01 -0.75
CA THR A 16 3.65 -3.78 -2.02
C THR A 16 4.97 -3.04 -1.79
N PHE A 17 5.93 -3.24 -2.69
CA PHE A 17 7.15 -2.43 -2.72
C PHE A 17 7.03 -1.24 -3.69
N LYS A 18 5.92 -1.17 -4.42
CA LYS A 18 5.62 -0.04 -5.30
C LYS A 18 5.21 1.15 -4.44
N LYS A 19 5.48 2.35 -4.92
CA LYS A 19 5.04 3.61 -4.29
C LYS A 19 3.60 3.98 -4.66
N VAL A 20 3.01 3.25 -5.60
CA VAL A 20 1.72 3.54 -6.21
C VAL A 20 0.95 2.25 -6.39
N ASP A 21 -0.34 2.32 -6.09
CA ASP A 21 -1.32 1.26 -6.27
C ASP A 21 -1.70 1.08 -7.72
N PRO A 22 -2.28 -0.08 -8.11
CA PRO A 22 -2.88 -0.23 -9.43
C PRO A 22 -3.95 0.82 -9.76
N ALA A 23 -4.55 1.44 -8.73
CA ALA A 23 -5.53 2.53 -8.87
C ALA A 23 -4.91 3.93 -8.99
N GLY A 24 -3.57 4.06 -8.94
CA GLY A 24 -2.88 5.35 -9.00
C GLY A 24 -2.77 6.07 -7.64
N ASN A 25 -3.24 5.47 -6.55
CA ASN A 25 -3.14 6.03 -5.21
C ASN A 25 -1.73 5.82 -4.62
N PRO A 26 -1.22 6.77 -3.82
CA PRO A 26 0.06 6.59 -3.15
C PRO A 26 -0.04 5.55 -2.03
N THR A 27 0.92 4.63 -2.00
CA THR A 27 1.01 3.62 -0.93
C THR A 27 1.58 4.21 0.34
N LEU A 28 1.17 3.69 1.49
CA LEU A 28 1.66 4.11 2.81
C LEU A 28 2.78 3.21 3.31
N SER A 29 3.67 3.75 4.16
CA SER A 29 4.70 2.94 4.82
C SER A 29 4.04 1.92 5.76
N ALA A 30 4.42 0.65 5.63
CA ALA A 30 3.93 -0.42 6.52
C ALA A 30 4.62 -0.45 7.90
N HIS A 31 5.50 0.51 8.16
CA HIS A 31 6.08 0.72 9.48
C HIS A 31 5.17 1.64 10.32
N PRO A 32 4.95 1.33 11.61
CA PRO A 32 4.19 2.20 12.52
C PRO A 32 4.79 3.60 12.64
#